data_AF-A0A316EL40-F1
#
_entry.id   AF-A0A316EL40-F1
#
_cell.length_a   1.000
_cell.length_b   1.000
_cell.length_c   1.000
_cell.angle_alpha   90.00
_cell.angle_beta   90.00
_cell.angle_gamma   90.00
#
_symmetry.space_group_name_H-M   'P 1'
#
loop_
_entity.id
_entity.type
_entity.pdbx_description
1 polymer ?
#
loop_
_entity_poly.entity_id
_entity_poly.type
_entity_poly.pdbx_seq_one_letter_code
_entity_poly.pdbx_strand_id
1 'polypeptide(L)' 'MNEEDDPRPMPPERPGDNECCGSGCDPCVFDFYADEMDRYRQELKAWEARQAVRESKAGA' A
#
# COMPACT_ATOMS: atom_id res chain seq x y z
N MET A 1 7.07 4.26 20.56
CA MET A 1 6.14 3.87 19.49
C MET A 1 6.42 2.40 19.18
N ASN A 2 5.39 1.56 19.11
CA ASN A 2 5.55 0.10 19.08
C ASN A 2 5.74 -0.37 17.62
N GLU A 3 6.99 -0.60 17.21
CA GLU A 3 7.35 -1.27 15.95
C GLU A 3 6.97 -2.77 15.95
N GLU A 4 6.51 -3.31 17.07
CA GLU A 4 6.16 -4.73 17.24
C GLU A 4 4.78 -5.12 16.67
N ASP A 5 3.91 -4.16 16.39
CA ASP A 5 2.56 -4.43 15.90
C ASP A 5 2.53 -4.78 14.41
N ASP A 6 3.66 -4.66 13.69
CA ASP A 6 3.79 -4.86 12.22
C ASP A 6 2.47 -4.48 11.53
N PRO A 7 2.09 -3.19 11.56
CA PRO A 7 0.75 -2.79 11.16
C PRO A 7 0.54 -3.08 9.67
N ARG A 8 -0.70 -3.41 9.30
CA ARG A 8 -1.06 -3.64 7.91
C ARG A 8 -0.71 -2.39 7.08
N PRO A 9 0.00 -2.53 5.95
CA PRO A 9 0.20 -1.39 5.06
C PRO A 9 -1.17 -0.85 4.64
N MET A 10 -1.26 0.48 4.49
CA MET A 10 -2.50 1.12 4.07
C MET A 10 -2.44 1.38 2.56
N PRO A 11 -3.54 1.16 1.82
CA PRO A 11 -3.57 1.47 0.40
C PRO A 11 -3.36 2.99 0.21
N PRO A 12 -2.65 3.40 -0.85
CA PRO A 12 -2.55 4.80 -1.19
C PRO A 12 -3.95 5.38 -1.46
N GLU A 13 -4.14 6.64 -1.07
CA GLU A 13 -5.38 7.36 -1.38
C GLU A 13 -5.48 7.56 -2.88
N ARG A 14 -6.67 7.30 -3.45
CA ARG A 14 -6.88 7.52 -4.88
C ARG A 14 -6.87 9.04 -5.13
N PRO A 15 -6.05 9.53 -6.07
CA PRO A 15 -6.04 10.95 -6.38
C PRO A 15 -7.40 11.41 -6.90
N GLY A 16 -7.79 12.62 -6.53
CA GLY A 16 -9.03 13.23 -6.98
C GLY A 16 -8.96 13.68 -8.44
N ASP A 17 -10.12 13.78 -9.11
CA ASP A 17 -10.18 14.27 -10.50
C ASP A 17 -9.66 15.72 -10.63
N ASN A 18 -9.66 16.48 -9.55
CA ASN A 18 -9.09 17.83 -9.43
C ASN A 18 -7.56 17.85 -9.35
N GLU A 19 -6.92 16.73 -9.00
CA GLU A 19 -5.45 16.56 -9.04
C GLU A 19 -4.98 16.16 -10.43
N CYS A 20 -5.88 15.56 -11.23
CA CYS A 20 -5.65 15.33 -12.64
C CYS A 20 -5.78 16.66 -13.41
N CYS A 21 -4.68 17.14 -14.01
CA CYS A 21 -4.69 18.40 -14.77
C CYS A 21 -5.57 18.35 -16.03
N GLY A 22 -6.14 17.18 -16.38
CA GLY A 22 -7.13 16.99 -17.44
C GLY A 22 -6.65 17.27 -18.87
N SER A 23 -5.38 17.67 -19.01
CA SER A 23 -4.81 18.23 -20.25
C SER A 23 -3.61 17.43 -20.77
N GLY A 24 -3.42 16.20 -20.27
CA GLY A 24 -2.31 15.34 -20.69
C GLY A 24 -0.98 15.61 -19.98
N CYS A 25 -1.02 16.01 -18.71
CA CYS A 25 0.18 16.07 -17.88
C CYS A 25 0.81 14.67 -17.76
N ASP A 26 2.09 14.54 -18.14
CA ASP A 26 2.91 13.33 -18.02
C ASP A 26 4.10 13.64 -17.08
N PRO A 27 4.21 12.95 -15.92
CA PRO A 27 3.44 11.78 -15.52
C PRO A 27 2.06 12.14 -14.98
N CYS A 28 1.06 11.30 -15.30
CA CYS A 28 -0.28 11.46 -14.78
C CYS A 28 -0.30 11.12 -13.29
N VAL A 29 -1.14 11.81 -12.50
CA VAL A 29 -1.33 11.46 -11.08
C VAL A 29 -1.78 10.00 -10.91
N PHE A 30 -2.48 9.45 -11.90
CA PHE A 30 -2.85 8.04 -11.94
C PHE A 30 -1.67 7.10 -12.18
N ASP A 31 -0.61 7.55 -12.87
CA ASP A 31 0.61 6.76 -13.08
C ASP A 31 1.38 6.65 -11.77
N PHE A 32 1.56 7.77 -11.07
CA PHE A 32 2.13 7.77 -9.71
C PHE A 32 1.31 6.91 -8.75
N TYR A 33 -0.02 7.00 -8.82
CA TYR A 33 -0.90 6.16 -8.01
C TYR A 33 -0.74 4.67 -8.34
N ALA A 34 -0.58 4.32 -9.62
CA ALA A 34 -0.34 2.94 -10.04
C ALA A 34 0.97 2.38 -9.47
N ASP A 35 2.05 3.17 -9.53
CA ASP A 35 3.36 2.81 -8.97
C ASP A 35 3.29 2.60 -7.46
N GLU A 36 2.66 3.54 -6.73
CA GLU A 36 2.46 3.42 -5.29
C GLU A 36 1.54 2.24 -4.92
N MET A 37 0.50 1.98 -5.72
CA MET A 37 -0.36 0.80 -5.57
C MET A 37 0.40 -0.51 -5.75
N ASP A 38 1.34 -0.55 -6.70
CA ASP A 38 2.16 -1.74 -6.93
C ASP A 38 3.16 -1.97 -5.78
N ARG A 39 3.74 -0.90 -5.22
CA ARG A 39 4.53 -1.01 -3.99
C ARG A 39 3.68 -1.51 -2.83
N TYR A 40 2.49 -0.92 -2.64
CA TYR A 40 1.53 -1.32 -1.60
C TYR A 40 1.16 -2.81 -1.71
N ARG A 41 0.89 -3.32 -2.93
CA ARG A 41 0.56 -4.73 -3.15
C ARG A 41 1.72 -5.66 -2.74
N GLN A 42 2.95 -5.27 -3.04
CA GLN A 42 4.14 -6.03 -2.65
C GLN A 42 4.33 -6.04 -1.13
N GLU A 43 4.20 -4.87 -0.49
CA GLU A 43 4.27 -4.73 0.96
C GLU A 43 3.16 -5.53 1.66
N LEU A 44 1.93 -5.47 1.15
CA LEU A 44 0.78 -6.20 1.68
C LEU A 44 1.01 -7.70 1.60
N LYS A 45 1.49 -8.21 0.46
CA LYS A 45 1.80 -9.65 0.32
C LYS A 45 2.88 -10.10 1.30
N ALA A 46 3.93 -9.29 1.48
CA ALA A 46 4.98 -9.58 2.44
C ALA A 46 4.45 -9.55 3.89
N TRP A 47 3.57 -8.60 4.19
CA TRP A 47 2.90 -8.48 5.48
C TRP A 47 2.00 -9.68 5.76
N GLU A 48 1.14 -10.08 4.82
CA GLU A 48 0.25 -11.25 4.96
C GLU A 48 1.05 -12.53 5.25
N ALA A 49 2.19 -12.72 4.59
CA ALA A 49 3.08 -13.85 4.86
C ALA A 49 3.66 -13.82 6.29
N ARG A 50 4.06 -12.64 6.79
CA ARG A 50 4.55 -12.48 8.17
C ARG A 50 3.42 -12.70 9.18
N GLN A 51 2.22 -12.18 8.91
CA GLN A 51 1.06 -12.35 9.80
C GLN A 51 0.62 -13.80 9.88
N ALA A 52 0.57 -14.54 8.77
CA ALA A 52 0.24 -15.98 8.81
C ALA A 52 1.19 -16.77 9.75
N VAL A 53 2.48 -16.43 9.75
CA VAL A 53 3.47 -17.02 10.67
C VAL A 53 3.26 -16.54 12.11
N ARG A 54 2.92 -15.26 12.32
CA ARG A 54 2.64 -14.68 13.64
C ARG A 54 1.38 -15.24 14.27
N GLU A 55 0.27 -15.31 13.54
CA GLU A 55 -0.98 -15.93 13.98
C GLU A 55 -0.75 -17.38 14.39
N SER A 56 0.06 -18.12 13.63
CA SER A 56 0.44 -19.49 13.98
C SER A 56 1.28 -19.59 15.25
N LYS A 57 2.10 -18.58 15.57
CA LYS A 57 2.91 -18.52 16.80
C LYS A 57 2.16 -17.96 18.01
N ALA A 58 1.17 -17.09 17.81
CA ALA A 58 0.39 -16.49 18.89
C ALA A 58 -0.62 -17.47 19.50
N GLY A 59 -0.95 -18.55 18.80
CA GLY A 59 -1.85 -19.61 19.27
C GLY A 59 -1.17 -20.83 19.91
N ALA A 60 0.16 -20.83 20.04
CA ALA A 60 0.95 -21.94 20.61
C ALA A 60 1.61 -21.55 21.94
#